data_AF-A0A669D6E0-F1
#
_entry.id   AF-A0A669D6E0-F1
#
_cell.length_a   1.000
_cell.length_b   1.000
_cell.length_c   1.000
_cell.angle_alpha   90.00
_cell.angle_beta   90.00
_cell.angle_gamma   90.00
#
_symmetry.space_group_name_H-M   'P 1'
#
loop_
_entity.id
_entity.type
_entity.pdbx_description
1 polymer ?
#
loop_
_entity_poly.entity_id
_entity_poly.type
_entity_poly.pdbx_seq_one_letter_code
_entity_poly.pdbx_strand_id
1 'polypeptide(L)'
;MAAVLLTVEAQPPPNSVRSLLTYPFARRTMAEKLQVKELGPDKPEIQLTQATKEKSKAYNRTFCRSWFQRKSWLTGCGTANALFCFPCILFKSDKCDLTWTQSGQTDLKHLSERIKKHESSRVHMDNSVKLAVLGKTSIAAQLDDGHRIALRRHNEEVDKNRHILSKIIDCIKFCGAFELAMRGHDESDSSDNPGIFRGLVDLMASIDHDLRQHLENATVFKGTSKTVQNEILDCMLAVLRERIVEEVKAAKFLAIQADETTDISTHCQLVMVLRYIDQRNRIQERFFEFIKLPNACADAVASALSERLRFILPQGQERKLIAQAYDGAAVMRGTTGGVQRKIQDIYANAHYVHCYAHQLNLVMQQATSHIPQISHFFSDIAGFASFFTKSSKRTAVLDEVVAHRLPSASATRWNFNSRAVNTVYEHKDDLVRCFQTIRNSEGFDAPTKRDAGGFVRMLEDEAFCFFLALFHKIMPHVDMLYNHLQKRNIDSVTIAGITQTFISRMQAIR
;
A
#
# COMPACT_ATOMS: atom_id res chain seq x y z
N MET A 1 41.11 82.03 29.18
CA MET A 1 40.24 81.23 28.27
C MET A 1 39.73 80.04 29.05
N ALA A 2 38.41 79.96 29.20
CA ALA A 2 37.72 79.02 30.07
C ALA A 2 37.72 77.59 29.48
N ALA A 3 37.97 76.60 30.34
CA ALA A 3 37.79 75.18 30.05
C ALA A 3 36.32 74.80 30.32
N VAL A 4 35.63 74.32 29.29
CA VAL A 4 34.28 73.75 29.40
C VAL A 4 34.43 72.25 29.70
N LEU A 5 34.24 71.88 30.97
CA LEU A 5 34.07 70.51 31.42
C LEU A 5 32.66 70.03 31.02
N LEU A 6 32.57 69.21 29.97
CA LEU A 6 31.39 68.42 29.65
C LEU A 6 31.31 67.25 30.64
N THR A 7 30.37 67.33 31.58
CA THR A 7 30.01 66.22 32.46
C THR A 7 29.35 65.11 31.65
N VAL A 8 30.01 63.95 31.54
CA VAL A 8 29.44 62.72 31.00
C VAL A 8 28.39 62.22 32.00
N GLU A 9 27.09 62.30 31.67
CA GLU A 9 26.04 61.65 32.47
C GLU A 9 26.28 60.13 32.47
N ALA A 10 26.56 59.55 33.64
CA ALA A 10 26.65 58.10 33.81
C ALA A 10 25.34 57.43 33.36
N GLN A 11 25.44 56.37 32.56
CA GLN A 11 24.26 55.61 32.14
C GLN A 11 23.49 55.09 33.37
N PRO A 12 22.15 55.27 33.42
CA PRO A 12 21.36 54.86 34.58
C PRO A 12 21.39 53.33 34.73
N PRO A 13 21.40 52.80 35.96
CA PRO A 13 21.51 51.36 36.18
C PRO A 13 20.33 50.62 35.52
N PRO A 14 20.53 49.39 35.03
CA PRO A 14 19.58 48.72 34.14
C PRO A 14 18.25 48.39 34.81
N ASN A 15 18.20 48.29 36.14
CA ASN A 15 17.00 48.10 36.96
C ASN A 15 16.33 49.42 37.41
N SER A 16 16.93 50.58 37.11
CA SER A 16 16.33 51.88 37.44
C SER A 16 15.04 52.11 36.65
N VAL A 17 14.10 52.85 37.26
CA VAL A 17 12.85 53.23 36.59
C VAL A 17 13.12 53.99 35.29
N ARG A 18 14.13 54.87 35.24
CA ARG A 18 14.54 55.60 34.02
C ARG A 18 14.93 54.65 32.90
N SER A 19 15.76 53.64 33.20
CA SER A 19 16.17 52.63 32.23
C SER A 19 14.99 51.77 31.77
N LEU A 20 14.10 51.37 32.68
CA LEU A 20 12.94 50.53 32.38
C LEU A 20 11.84 51.25 31.58
N LEU A 21 11.69 52.57 31.75
CA LEU A 21 10.76 53.38 30.95
C LEU A 21 11.31 53.69 29.56
N THR A 22 12.63 53.90 29.44
CA THR A 22 13.28 54.22 28.16
C THR A 22 13.48 52.98 27.29
N TYR A 23 13.90 51.86 27.92
CA TYR A 23 14.08 50.57 27.25
C TYR A 23 13.27 49.49 27.99
N PRO A 24 12.01 49.27 27.58
CA PRO A 24 11.06 48.39 28.26
C PRO A 24 11.60 46.98 28.46
N PHE A 25 11.29 46.39 29.62
CA PHE A 25 11.72 45.04 29.99
C PHE A 25 11.36 43.97 28.94
N ALA A 26 10.21 44.11 28.27
CA ALA A 26 9.79 43.20 27.20
C ALA A 26 10.80 43.11 26.04
N ARG A 27 11.48 44.22 25.70
CA ARG A 27 12.42 44.33 24.58
C ARG A 27 13.83 43.79 24.90
N ARG A 28 14.13 43.56 26.18
CA ARG A 28 15.43 43.05 26.64
C ARG A 28 15.63 41.57 26.32
N THR A 29 16.87 41.16 26.09
CA THR A 29 17.28 39.76 25.95
C THR A 29 17.09 38.98 27.27
N MET A 30 17.11 37.65 27.23
CA MET A 30 16.91 36.84 28.44
C MET A 30 18.01 37.08 29.49
N ALA A 31 19.27 37.25 29.05
CA ALA A 31 20.39 37.56 29.95
C ALA A 31 20.19 38.91 30.67
N GLU A 32 19.81 39.96 29.94
CA GLU A 32 19.50 41.28 30.51
C GLU A 32 18.28 41.25 31.45
N LYS A 33 17.27 40.43 31.13
CA LYS A 33 16.09 40.23 31.99
C LYS A 33 16.45 39.57 33.33
N LEU A 34 17.34 38.59 33.31
CA LEU A 34 17.87 37.95 34.52
C LEU A 34 18.72 38.92 35.34
N GLN A 35 19.58 39.70 34.68
CA GLN A 35 20.39 40.75 35.33
C GLN A 35 19.52 41.78 36.06
N VAL A 36 18.44 42.26 35.43
CA VAL A 36 17.48 43.20 36.07
C VAL A 36 16.79 42.55 37.28
N LYS A 37 16.45 41.26 37.19
CA LYS A 37 15.85 40.52 38.32
C LYS A 37 16.82 40.37 39.48
N GLU A 38 18.09 40.05 39.22
CA GLU A 38 19.14 39.90 40.25
C GLU A 38 19.42 41.20 40.99
N LEU A 39 19.46 42.33 40.27
CA LEU A 39 19.66 43.66 40.86
C LEU A 39 18.45 44.11 41.71
N GLY A 40 17.26 43.59 41.42
CA GLY A 40 16.03 43.91 42.15
C GLY A 40 15.57 45.37 42.00
N PRO A 41 14.58 45.82 42.79
CA PRO A 41 14.06 47.18 42.74
C PRO A 41 15.13 48.22 43.10
N ASP A 42 15.31 49.22 42.23
CA ASP A 42 16.19 50.35 42.51
C ASP A 42 15.61 51.25 43.61
N LYS A 43 16.45 51.67 44.56
CA LYS A 43 16.05 52.41 45.78
C LYS A 43 16.89 53.69 45.93
N PRO A 44 16.75 54.65 44.99
CA PRO A 44 17.52 55.90 45.04
C PRO A 44 17.08 56.79 46.20
N GLU A 45 17.90 57.79 46.53
CA GLU A 45 17.51 58.86 47.45
C GLU A 45 16.48 59.78 46.78
N ILE A 46 15.30 59.90 47.39
CA ILE A 46 14.17 60.65 46.86
C ILE A 46 13.79 61.74 47.86
N GLN A 47 13.81 62.99 47.41
CA GLN A 47 13.40 64.16 48.18
C GLN A 47 11.94 64.53 47.89
N LEU A 48 11.05 63.54 47.97
CA LEU A 48 9.62 63.75 47.73
C LEU A 48 9.01 64.41 48.98
N THR A 49 8.49 65.62 48.80
CA THR A 49 7.83 66.41 49.85
C THR A 49 6.42 66.80 49.41
N GLN A 50 5.46 66.75 50.33
CA GLN A 50 4.07 67.13 50.09
C GLN A 50 3.60 68.07 51.20
N ALA A 51 3.29 69.31 50.84
CA ALA A 51 2.66 70.28 51.74
C ALA A 51 1.21 69.88 52.01
N THR A 52 0.85 69.65 53.27
CA THR A 52 -0.52 69.31 53.68
C THR A 52 -1.05 70.38 54.62
N LYS A 53 -2.30 70.83 54.43
CA LYS A 53 -3.02 71.68 55.38
C LYS A 53 -4.11 70.86 56.04
N GLU A 54 -4.10 70.81 57.38
CA GLU A 54 -5.14 70.15 58.17
C GLU A 54 -5.51 71.07 59.33
N LYS A 55 -6.80 71.39 59.47
CA LYS A 55 -7.37 72.21 60.56
C LYS A 55 -6.46 73.39 60.96
N SER A 56 -6.23 74.29 60.00
CA SER A 56 -5.47 75.55 60.13
C SER A 56 -3.95 75.46 60.39
N LYS A 57 -3.32 74.27 60.39
CA LYS A 57 -1.85 74.12 60.42
C LYS A 57 -1.31 73.52 59.12
N ALA A 58 -0.24 74.12 58.60
CA ALA A 58 0.49 73.60 57.45
C ALA A 58 1.67 72.74 57.94
N TYR A 59 1.79 71.52 57.43
CA TYR A 59 2.92 70.64 57.70
C TYR A 59 3.42 69.99 56.40
N ASN A 60 4.73 69.79 56.30
CA ASN A 60 5.36 69.15 55.15
C ASN A 60 5.58 67.67 55.47
N ARG A 61 4.98 66.78 54.68
CA ARG A 61 5.28 65.33 54.73
C ARG A 61 6.47 65.07 53.82
N THR A 62 7.50 64.40 54.33
CA THR A 62 8.64 63.92 53.53
C THR A 62 8.58 62.41 53.40
N PHE A 63 9.05 61.88 52.27
CA PHE A 63 9.13 60.44 52.08
C PHE A 63 10.15 59.82 53.05
N CYS A 64 9.75 58.74 53.73
CA CYS A 64 10.62 58.02 54.67
C CYS A 64 11.19 56.75 54.02
N ARG A 65 12.52 56.61 54.01
CA ARG A 65 13.24 55.49 53.39
C ARG A 65 12.85 54.11 53.94
N SER A 66 12.33 54.04 55.17
CA SER A 66 11.83 52.79 55.77
C SER A 66 10.73 52.13 54.93
N TRP A 67 10.01 52.87 54.08
CA TRP A 67 9.03 52.30 53.16
C TRP A 67 9.63 51.30 52.16
N PHE A 68 10.86 51.51 51.69
CA PHE A 68 11.56 50.55 50.82
C PHE A 68 11.96 49.24 51.53
N GLN A 69 12.02 49.26 52.86
CA GLN A 69 12.24 48.06 53.67
C GLN A 69 10.92 47.35 53.95
N ARG A 70 9.86 48.11 54.23
CA ARG A 70 8.50 47.57 54.49
C ARG A 70 7.85 46.94 53.26
N LYS A 71 8.20 47.40 52.07
CA LYS A 71 7.65 46.92 50.79
C LYS A 71 8.77 46.55 49.83
N SER A 72 9.05 45.26 49.74
CA SER A 72 10.15 44.71 48.95
C SER A 72 9.99 44.95 47.44
N TRP A 73 8.79 45.21 46.92
CA TRP A 73 8.50 45.50 45.52
C TRP A 73 8.59 46.99 45.15
N LEU A 74 8.67 47.88 46.13
CA LEU A 74 8.63 49.33 45.94
C LEU A 74 9.98 49.82 45.38
N THR A 75 9.91 50.57 44.29
CA THR A 75 11.06 51.24 43.67
C THR A 75 10.78 52.72 43.52
N GLY A 76 11.83 53.51 43.37
CA GLY A 76 11.73 54.96 43.27
C GLY A 76 12.50 55.51 42.08
N CYS A 77 12.14 56.72 41.65
CA CYS A 77 12.85 57.43 40.58
C CYS A 77 13.21 58.84 41.05
N GLY A 78 14.51 59.15 41.18
CA GLY A 78 14.97 60.47 41.61
C GLY A 78 14.64 61.59 40.62
N THR A 79 14.73 61.33 39.31
CA THR A 79 14.44 62.34 38.27
C THR A 79 12.95 62.65 38.15
N ALA A 80 12.08 61.64 38.31
CA ALA A 80 10.63 61.85 38.35
C ALA A 80 10.13 62.26 39.74
N ASN A 81 11.01 62.21 40.75
CA ASN A 81 10.72 62.40 42.18
C ASN A 81 9.44 61.66 42.62
N ALA A 82 9.29 60.39 42.24
CA ALA A 82 8.05 59.62 42.46
C ALA A 82 8.33 58.13 42.74
N LEU A 83 7.34 57.45 43.32
CA LEU A 83 7.39 56.03 43.69
C LEU A 83 6.68 55.15 42.66
N PHE A 84 7.21 53.95 42.42
CA PHE A 84 6.68 53.01 41.44
C PHE A 84 6.69 51.56 41.97
N CYS A 85 6.05 50.66 41.23
CA CYS A 85 6.03 49.23 41.55
C CYS A 85 6.92 48.45 40.58
N PHE A 86 7.98 47.83 41.10
CA PHE A 86 8.99 47.17 40.28
C PHE A 86 8.42 46.01 39.44
N PRO A 87 7.71 45.01 40.00
CA PRO A 87 7.08 43.96 39.18
C PRO A 87 6.12 44.49 38.12
N CYS A 88 5.36 45.54 38.43
CA CYS A 88 4.37 46.12 37.52
C CYS A 88 4.99 46.94 36.39
N ILE A 89 6.14 47.57 36.61
CA ILE A 89 6.91 48.20 35.52
C ILE A 89 7.47 47.14 34.57
N LEU A 90 7.99 46.03 35.10
CA LEU A 90 8.59 44.97 34.29
C LEU A 90 7.56 44.26 33.40
N PHE A 91 6.37 43.98 33.94
CA PHE A 91 5.30 43.25 33.27
C PHE A 91 4.07 44.13 33.02
N LYS A 92 4.29 45.34 32.47
CA LYS A 92 3.22 46.29 32.15
C LYS A 92 2.17 45.64 31.23
N SER A 93 0.90 45.86 31.57
CA SER A 93 -0.27 45.47 30.78
C SER A 93 -1.31 46.60 30.82
N ASP A 94 -2.28 46.58 29.90
CA ASP A 94 -3.31 47.63 29.80
C ASP A 94 -4.20 47.75 31.05
N LYS A 95 -4.20 46.73 31.91
CA LYS A 95 -4.93 46.70 33.19
C LYS A 95 -4.13 47.28 34.36
N CYS A 96 -2.87 47.67 34.14
CA CYS A 96 -2.03 48.24 35.20
C CYS A 96 -2.44 49.68 35.51
N ASP A 97 -2.46 50.03 36.80
CA ASP A 97 -2.58 51.42 37.24
C ASP A 97 -1.36 52.22 36.76
N LEU A 98 -1.60 53.21 35.91
CA LEU A 98 -0.57 54.09 35.34
C LEU A 98 0.20 54.83 36.43
N THR A 99 -0.39 55.05 37.60
CA THR A 99 0.25 55.68 38.76
C THR A 99 1.47 54.90 39.25
N TRP A 100 1.44 53.56 39.16
CA TRP A 100 2.54 52.71 39.65
C TRP A 100 3.53 52.30 38.57
N THR A 101 3.26 52.65 37.30
CA THR A 101 4.02 52.15 36.15
C THR A 101 4.52 53.23 35.20
N GLN A 102 3.91 54.42 35.15
CA GLN A 102 4.26 55.48 34.20
C GLN A 102 4.33 56.88 34.83
N SER A 103 3.28 57.34 35.51
CA SER A 103 3.24 58.69 36.09
C SER A 103 3.91 58.79 37.45
N GLY A 104 3.98 57.69 38.19
CA GLY A 104 4.58 57.64 39.53
C GLY A 104 3.65 58.12 40.63
N GLN A 105 3.78 57.54 41.81
CA GLN A 105 3.03 57.92 43.00
C GLN A 105 3.76 59.03 43.77
N THR A 106 3.10 60.17 43.92
CA THR A 106 3.59 61.34 44.67
C THR A 106 2.72 61.70 45.88
N ASP A 107 1.54 61.08 46.04
CA ASP A 107 0.62 61.35 47.15
C ASP A 107 1.06 60.65 48.45
N LEU A 108 1.88 61.34 49.24
CA LEU A 108 2.36 60.86 50.54
C LEU A 108 1.28 60.83 51.62
N LYS A 109 0.21 61.64 51.51
CA LYS A 109 -0.89 61.69 52.49
C LYS A 109 -1.64 60.35 52.54
N HIS A 110 -1.94 59.76 51.38
CA HIS A 110 -2.68 58.49 51.26
C HIS A 110 -1.80 57.30 50.87
N LEU A 111 -0.46 57.44 50.97
CA LEU A 111 0.49 56.43 50.50
C LEU A 111 0.22 55.04 51.11
N SER A 112 0.00 54.97 52.42
CA SER A 112 -0.27 53.71 53.13
C SER A 112 -1.51 52.98 52.58
N GLU A 113 -2.58 53.73 52.29
CA GLU A 113 -3.83 53.18 51.77
C GLU A 113 -3.67 52.72 50.32
N ARG A 114 -3.05 53.56 49.48
CA ARG A 114 -2.81 53.24 48.06
C ARG A 114 -1.86 52.06 47.90
N ILE A 115 -0.86 51.91 48.76
CA ILE A 115 0.02 50.73 48.81
C ILE A 115 -0.81 49.48 49.13
N LYS A 116 -1.66 49.50 50.17
CA LYS A 116 -2.49 48.34 50.54
C LYS A 116 -3.44 47.95 49.40
N LYS A 117 -4.08 48.92 48.75
CA LYS A 117 -4.98 48.68 47.61
C LYS A 117 -4.24 48.14 46.38
N HIS A 118 -3.04 48.62 46.11
CA HIS A 118 -2.23 48.14 44.99
C HIS A 118 -1.73 46.71 45.23
N GLU A 119 -1.23 46.43 46.43
CA GLU A 119 -0.69 45.13 46.82
C GLU A 119 -1.74 44.02 46.79
N SER A 120 -3.00 44.34 47.14
CA SER A 120 -4.12 43.39 47.03
C SER A 120 -4.71 43.27 45.62
N SER A 121 -4.21 44.03 44.63
CA SER A 121 -4.71 43.95 43.26
C SER A 121 -4.23 42.67 42.56
N ARG A 122 -5.13 42.04 41.79
CA ARG A 122 -4.80 40.85 40.99
C ARG A 122 -3.64 41.09 40.03
N VAL A 123 -3.58 42.28 39.45
CA VAL A 123 -2.52 42.67 38.50
C VAL A 123 -1.15 42.69 39.18
N HIS A 124 -1.04 43.21 40.41
CA HIS A 124 0.20 43.19 41.17
C HIS A 124 0.62 41.76 41.54
N MET A 125 -0.32 40.93 42.00
CA MET A 125 -0.05 39.53 42.38
C MET A 125 0.45 38.73 41.17
N ASP A 126 -0.22 38.81 40.02
CA ASP A 126 0.17 38.11 38.80
C ASP A 126 1.57 38.53 38.33
N ASN A 127 1.88 39.83 38.38
CA ASN A 127 3.20 40.35 37.98
C ASN A 127 4.30 39.94 38.97
N SER A 128 3.99 39.87 40.26
CA SER A 128 4.92 39.36 41.28
C SER A 128 5.22 37.87 41.10
N VAL A 129 4.21 37.06 40.74
CA VAL A 129 4.39 35.63 40.41
C VAL A 129 5.26 35.46 39.16
N LYS A 130 4.99 36.24 38.10
CA LYS A 130 5.82 36.24 36.88
C LYS A 130 7.28 36.57 37.18
N LEU A 131 7.54 37.57 38.04
CA LEU A 131 8.89 37.91 38.46
C LEU A 131 9.57 36.77 39.24
N ALA A 132 8.83 36.10 40.13
CA ALA A 132 9.34 34.99 40.93
C ALA A 132 9.74 33.78 40.08
N VAL A 133 8.95 33.45 39.04
CA VAL A 133 9.15 32.31 38.15
C VAL A 133 10.18 32.59 37.03
N LEU A 134 10.42 33.85 36.67
CA LEU A 134 11.39 34.23 35.64
C LEU A 134 12.78 33.61 35.90
N GLY A 135 13.26 32.73 35.02
CA GLY A 135 14.56 32.07 35.14
C GLY A 135 14.58 30.75 35.91
N LYS A 136 13.46 30.32 36.52
CA LYS A 136 13.30 28.95 37.00
C LYS A 136 12.74 28.11 35.85
N THR A 137 13.38 26.99 35.54
CA THR A 137 13.03 26.11 34.42
C THR A 137 11.54 25.79 34.45
N SER A 138 10.83 26.21 33.39
CA SER A 138 9.39 26.07 33.28
C SER A 138 8.98 24.60 33.26
N ILE A 139 7.87 24.25 33.92
CA ILE A 139 7.19 22.95 33.82
C ILE A 139 6.91 22.60 32.34
N ALA A 140 6.76 23.61 31.47
CA ALA A 140 6.61 23.42 30.03
C ALA A 140 7.83 22.75 29.36
N ALA A 141 9.07 22.97 29.87
CA ALA A 141 10.27 22.35 29.31
C ALA A 141 10.40 20.87 29.70
N GLN A 142 9.87 20.46 30.86
CA GLN A 142 9.84 19.05 31.28
C GLN A 142 8.76 18.25 30.51
N LEU A 143 7.63 18.87 30.22
CA LEU A 143 6.60 18.30 29.34
C LEU A 143 7.12 18.14 27.91
N ASP A 144 7.95 19.07 27.42
CA ASP A 144 8.55 19.02 26.09
C ASP A 144 9.60 17.90 25.96
N ASP A 145 10.44 17.68 26.97
CA ASP A 145 11.43 16.59 26.95
C ASP A 145 10.78 15.19 27.10
N GLY A 146 9.78 15.05 27.97
CA GLY A 146 8.98 13.83 28.10
C GLY A 146 8.19 13.52 26.82
N HIS A 147 7.63 14.55 26.17
CA HIS A 147 6.97 14.41 24.88
C HIS A 147 7.95 14.00 23.77
N ARG A 148 9.15 14.58 23.74
CA ARG A 148 10.20 14.19 22.77
C ARG A 148 10.69 12.76 22.97
N ILE A 149 10.87 12.30 24.20
CA ILE A 149 11.24 10.90 24.50
C ILE A 149 10.11 9.95 24.11
N ALA A 150 8.86 10.29 24.41
CA ALA A 150 7.70 9.49 24.00
C ALA A 150 7.59 9.40 22.48
N LEU A 151 7.76 10.52 21.76
CA LEU A 151 7.77 10.55 20.30
C LEU A 151 8.90 9.72 19.71
N ARG A 152 10.10 9.79 20.31
CA ARG A 152 11.25 8.97 19.89
C ARG A 152 10.98 7.48 20.08
N ARG A 153 10.49 7.07 21.25
CA ARG A 153 10.12 5.67 21.52
C ARG A 153 9.04 5.18 20.56
N HIS A 154 8.04 6.02 20.30
CA HIS A 154 7.00 5.70 19.34
C HIS A 154 7.57 5.51 17.92
N ASN A 155 8.47 6.38 17.47
CA ASN A 155 9.11 6.22 16.16
C ASN A 155 9.99 4.96 16.10
N GLU A 156 10.75 4.66 17.15
CA GLU A 156 11.55 3.42 17.25
C GLU A 156 10.66 2.17 17.19
N GLU A 157 9.48 2.19 17.83
CA GLU A 157 8.49 1.12 17.75
C GLU A 157 7.87 1.00 16.36
N VAL A 158 7.52 2.12 15.72
CA VAL A 158 7.00 2.17 14.35
C VAL A 158 8.01 1.59 13.36
N ASP A 159 9.29 1.96 13.48
CA ASP A 159 10.35 1.45 12.61
C ASP A 159 10.56 -0.06 12.80
N LYS A 160 10.54 -0.54 14.06
CA LYS A 160 10.60 -1.98 14.36
C LYS A 160 9.42 -2.75 13.77
N ASN A 161 8.20 -2.22 13.93
CA ASN A 161 6.99 -2.83 13.38
C ASN A 161 7.00 -2.88 11.84
N ARG A 162 7.47 -1.81 11.20
CA ARG A 162 7.66 -1.77 9.73
C ARG A 162 8.68 -2.79 9.26
N HIS A 163 9.79 -2.95 9.99
CA HIS A 163 10.81 -3.95 9.69
C HIS A 163 10.24 -5.37 9.76
N ILE A 164 9.54 -5.70 10.86
CA ILE A 164 8.87 -7.01 11.04
C ILE A 164 7.88 -7.27 9.91
N LEU A 165 7.00 -6.30 9.60
CA LEU A 165 6.03 -6.44 8.53
C LEU A 165 6.70 -6.65 7.17
N SER A 166 7.81 -5.96 6.90
CA SER A 166 8.60 -6.16 5.68
C SER A 166 9.09 -7.60 5.54
N LYS A 167 9.55 -8.22 6.64
CA LYS A 167 10.00 -9.62 6.62
C LYS A 167 8.87 -10.60 6.31
N ILE A 168 7.69 -10.37 6.88
CA ILE A 168 6.50 -11.17 6.61
C ILE A 168 6.09 -11.01 5.14
N ILE A 169 6.07 -9.78 4.61
CA ILE A 169 5.77 -9.49 3.20
C ILE A 169 6.77 -10.20 2.28
N ASP A 170 8.07 -10.23 2.62
CA ASP A 170 9.06 -10.95 1.83
C ASP A 170 8.82 -12.48 1.82
N CYS A 171 8.35 -13.06 2.92
CA CYS A 171 7.92 -14.46 2.95
C CYS A 171 6.71 -14.71 2.05
N ILE A 172 5.70 -13.82 2.07
CA ILE A 172 4.53 -13.90 1.19
C ILE A 172 4.95 -13.78 -0.29
N LYS A 173 5.82 -12.82 -0.60
CA LYS A 173 6.38 -12.63 -1.96
C LYS A 173 7.13 -13.86 -2.43
N PHE A 174 7.90 -14.49 -1.54
CA PHE A 174 8.59 -15.74 -1.85
C PHE A 174 7.58 -16.84 -2.20
N CYS A 175 6.57 -17.08 -1.35
CA CYS A 175 5.53 -18.06 -1.65
C CYS A 175 4.85 -17.76 -3.00
N GLY A 176 4.51 -16.50 -3.27
CA GLY A 176 3.90 -16.09 -4.53
C GLY A 176 4.80 -16.27 -5.75
N ALA A 177 6.10 -15.96 -5.64
CA ALA A 177 7.05 -16.05 -6.75
C ALA A 177 7.37 -17.49 -7.17
N PHE A 178 7.27 -18.44 -6.23
CA PHE A 178 7.53 -19.86 -6.45
C PHE A 178 6.25 -20.70 -6.51
N GLU A 179 5.07 -20.06 -6.56
CA GLU A 179 3.76 -20.72 -6.62
C GLU A 179 3.53 -21.71 -5.46
N LEU A 180 4.08 -21.40 -4.28
CA LEU A 180 4.03 -22.26 -3.10
C LEU A 180 2.75 -22.00 -2.31
N ALA A 181 2.18 -23.08 -1.77
CA ALA A 181 1.05 -22.98 -0.87
C ALA A 181 1.45 -22.24 0.42
N MET A 182 0.73 -21.16 0.72
CA MET A 182 0.93 -20.43 1.98
C MET A 182 0.31 -21.14 3.19
N ARG A 183 -0.63 -22.05 2.95
CA ARG A 183 -1.38 -22.73 4.02
C ARG A 183 -0.90 -24.16 4.19
N GLY A 184 -0.65 -24.54 5.44
CA GLY A 184 -0.37 -25.91 5.84
C GLY A 184 -1.64 -26.74 5.98
N HIS A 185 -1.52 -28.06 5.87
CA HIS A 185 -2.61 -28.99 6.17
C HIS A 185 -2.90 -29.03 7.69
N ASP A 186 -1.85 -28.91 8.50
CA ASP A 186 -1.90 -28.71 9.94
C ASP A 186 -0.96 -27.54 10.26
N GLU A 187 -1.45 -26.49 10.92
CA GLU A 187 -0.68 -25.30 11.29
C GLU A 187 -0.59 -25.15 12.83
N SER A 188 -0.90 -26.22 13.56
CA SER A 188 -0.78 -26.26 15.02
C SER A 188 0.68 -26.15 15.44
N ASP A 189 0.92 -25.63 16.64
CA ASP A 189 2.27 -25.48 17.18
C ASP A 189 2.97 -26.83 17.44
N SER A 190 2.18 -27.92 17.50
CA SER A 190 2.66 -29.30 17.61
C SER A 190 2.90 -30.00 16.27
N SER A 191 2.69 -29.31 15.14
CA SER A 191 2.81 -29.93 13.82
C SER A 191 4.27 -30.07 13.42
N ASP A 192 4.67 -31.27 12.98
CA ASP A 192 6.00 -31.51 12.41
C ASP A 192 6.17 -30.83 11.03
N ASN A 193 5.05 -30.47 10.37
CA ASN A 193 5.05 -29.75 9.09
C ASN A 193 3.97 -28.67 9.07
N PRO A 194 4.23 -27.50 9.68
CA PRO A 194 3.26 -26.41 9.81
C PRO A 194 2.95 -25.69 8.49
N GLY A 195 3.52 -26.14 7.35
CA GLY A 195 3.38 -25.51 6.04
C GLY A 195 4.54 -24.58 5.66
N ILE A 196 4.68 -24.34 4.36
CA ILE A 196 5.84 -23.66 3.76
C ILE A 196 5.99 -22.23 4.27
N PHE A 197 4.90 -21.46 4.32
CA PHE A 197 4.95 -20.08 4.79
C PHE A 197 5.43 -19.96 6.24
N ARG A 198 4.94 -20.84 7.13
CA ARG A 198 5.34 -20.83 8.54
C ARG A 198 6.80 -21.23 8.70
N GLY A 199 7.23 -22.28 7.99
CA GLY A 199 8.65 -22.66 7.94
C GLY A 199 9.57 -21.54 7.41
N LEU A 200 9.11 -20.74 6.45
CA LEU A 200 9.87 -19.57 5.96
C LEU A 200 9.97 -18.45 7.00
N VAL A 201 8.88 -18.17 7.73
CA VAL A 201 8.88 -17.19 8.82
C VAL A 201 9.80 -17.66 9.95
N ASP A 202 9.77 -18.94 10.32
CA ASP A 202 10.63 -19.53 11.34
C ASP A 202 12.11 -19.49 10.91
N LEU A 203 12.40 -19.80 9.64
CA LEU A 203 13.74 -19.63 9.06
C LEU A 203 14.18 -18.17 9.11
N MET A 204 13.32 -17.22 8.74
CA MET A 204 13.63 -15.79 8.81
C MET A 204 13.89 -15.35 10.25
N ALA A 205 13.10 -15.84 11.22
CA ALA A 205 13.31 -15.58 12.64
C ALA A 205 14.59 -16.22 13.19
N SER A 206 15.09 -17.30 12.57
CA SER A 206 16.40 -17.88 12.93
C SER A 206 17.58 -16.95 12.59
N ILE A 207 17.38 -16.02 11.65
CA ILE A 207 18.39 -15.09 11.14
C ILE A 207 18.16 -13.66 11.67
N ASP A 208 16.89 -13.24 11.80
CA ASP A 208 16.50 -11.90 12.22
C ASP A 208 16.04 -11.89 13.69
N HIS A 209 16.85 -11.29 14.55
CA HIS A 209 16.61 -11.23 15.99
C HIS A 209 15.33 -10.44 16.34
N ASP A 210 15.05 -9.36 15.62
CA ASP A 210 13.87 -8.52 15.90
C ASP A 210 12.58 -9.25 15.54
N LEU A 211 12.57 -10.00 14.43
CA LEU A 211 11.45 -10.86 14.07
C LEU A 211 11.24 -11.98 15.10
N ARG A 212 12.31 -12.64 15.56
CA ARG A 212 12.21 -13.67 16.60
C ARG A 212 11.58 -13.12 17.87
N GLN A 213 12.12 -12.01 18.38
CA GLN A 213 11.61 -11.36 19.58
C GLN A 213 10.13 -10.98 19.42
N HIS A 214 9.73 -10.52 18.23
CA HIS A 214 8.33 -10.22 17.95
C HIS A 214 7.45 -11.48 18.00
N LEU A 215 7.84 -12.58 17.34
CA LEU A 215 7.05 -13.81 17.32
C LEU A 215 6.85 -14.42 18.72
N GLU A 216 7.86 -14.30 19.58
CA GLU A 216 7.83 -14.79 20.97
C GLU A 216 6.94 -13.92 21.88
N ASN A 217 7.00 -12.60 21.73
CA ASN A 217 6.37 -11.66 22.67
C ASN A 217 5.02 -11.10 22.19
N ALA A 218 4.71 -11.17 20.88
CA ALA A 218 3.51 -10.57 20.34
C ALA A 218 2.26 -11.38 20.70
N THR A 219 1.28 -10.69 21.29
CA THR A 219 -0.01 -11.27 21.69
C THR A 219 -1.13 -11.00 20.69
N VAL A 220 -1.05 -9.90 19.93
CA VAL A 220 -2.12 -9.44 19.03
C VAL A 220 -1.82 -9.76 17.57
N PHE A 221 -0.66 -9.34 17.07
CA PHE A 221 -0.25 -9.55 15.68
C PHE A 221 1.02 -10.40 15.66
N LYS A 222 0.90 -11.67 15.25
CA LYS A 222 2.08 -12.52 14.99
C LYS A 222 2.48 -12.54 13.51
N GLY A 223 1.65 -12.02 12.62
CA GLY A 223 1.90 -12.08 11.17
C GLY A 223 1.64 -13.43 10.51
N THR A 224 1.42 -14.48 11.30
CA THR A 224 1.36 -15.87 10.80
C THR A 224 -0.04 -16.40 10.54
N SER A 225 -1.09 -15.73 11.02
CA SER A 225 -2.48 -16.22 10.90
C SER A 225 -3.04 -16.07 9.48
N LYS A 226 -3.95 -16.98 9.10
CA LYS A 226 -4.60 -16.96 7.77
C LYS A 226 -5.31 -15.63 7.46
N THR A 227 -5.94 -15.02 8.48
CA THR A 227 -6.63 -13.73 8.32
C THR A 227 -5.64 -12.63 7.97
N VAL A 228 -4.55 -12.53 8.74
CA VAL A 228 -3.50 -11.53 8.52
C VAL A 228 -2.82 -11.72 7.17
N GLN A 229 -2.55 -12.97 6.77
CA GLN A 229 -1.99 -13.25 5.43
C GLN A 229 -2.88 -12.70 4.32
N ASN A 230 -4.20 -12.91 4.40
CA ASN A 230 -5.14 -12.38 3.41
C ASN A 230 -5.20 -10.84 3.45
N GLU A 231 -5.23 -10.23 4.64
CA GLU A 231 -5.22 -8.75 4.77
C GLU A 231 -3.94 -8.14 4.18
N ILE A 232 -2.78 -8.77 4.38
CA ILE A 232 -1.52 -8.32 3.77
C ILE A 232 -1.59 -8.47 2.25
N LEU A 233 -2.11 -9.59 1.73
CA LEU A 233 -2.32 -9.77 0.30
C LEU A 233 -3.25 -8.71 -0.30
N ASP A 234 -4.34 -8.38 0.39
CA ASP A 234 -5.28 -7.34 -0.05
C ASP A 234 -4.61 -5.96 -0.06
N CYS A 235 -3.81 -5.64 0.96
CA CYS A 235 -2.99 -4.42 0.99
C CYS A 235 -1.97 -4.38 -0.15
N MET A 236 -1.27 -5.48 -0.41
CA MET A 236 -0.32 -5.59 -1.53
C MET A 236 -1.04 -5.37 -2.86
N LEU A 237 -2.20 -5.99 -3.05
CA LEU A 237 -3.02 -5.83 -4.24
C LEU A 237 -3.50 -4.39 -4.42
N ALA A 238 -3.91 -3.71 -3.35
CA ALA A 238 -4.32 -2.31 -3.38
C ALA A 238 -3.18 -1.40 -3.86
N VAL A 239 -1.98 -1.53 -3.29
CA VAL A 239 -0.79 -0.76 -3.69
C VAL A 239 -0.42 -1.03 -5.15
N LEU A 240 -0.45 -2.29 -5.58
CA LEU A 240 -0.19 -2.65 -6.97
C LEU A 240 -1.24 -2.06 -7.93
N ARG A 241 -2.52 -2.08 -7.57
CA ARG A 241 -3.61 -1.49 -8.36
C ARG A 241 -3.46 0.01 -8.50
N GLU A 242 -3.19 0.71 -7.41
CA GLU A 242 -2.92 2.16 -7.44
C GLU A 242 -1.79 2.46 -8.41
N ARG A 243 -0.68 1.71 -8.32
CA ARG A 243 0.45 1.88 -9.21
C ARG A 243 0.11 1.62 -10.68
N ILE A 244 -0.63 0.55 -10.97
CA ILE A 244 -1.07 0.23 -12.33
C ILE A 244 -1.98 1.34 -12.87
N VAL A 245 -2.89 1.86 -12.05
CA VAL A 245 -3.80 2.95 -12.44
C VAL A 245 -3.02 4.23 -12.73
N GLU A 246 -1.98 4.57 -11.95
CA GLU A 246 -1.07 5.68 -12.26
C GLU A 246 -0.38 5.50 -13.62
N GLU A 247 0.14 4.30 -13.89
CA GLU A 247 0.80 3.98 -15.16
C GLU A 247 -0.17 4.09 -16.35
N VAL A 248 -1.40 3.61 -16.19
CA VAL A 248 -2.48 3.73 -17.19
C VAL A 248 -2.88 5.19 -17.42
N LYS A 249 -2.98 6.00 -16.35
CA LYS A 249 -3.29 7.43 -16.46
C LYS A 249 -2.23 8.17 -17.27
N ALA A 250 -0.96 7.81 -17.08
CA ALA A 250 0.17 8.36 -17.84
C ALA A 250 0.25 7.84 -19.29
N ALA A 251 -0.28 6.65 -19.56
CA ALA A 251 -0.34 6.10 -20.91
C ALA A 251 -1.32 6.85 -21.81
N LYS A 252 -1.00 6.92 -23.10
CA LYS A 252 -1.86 7.55 -24.12
C LYS A 252 -3.14 6.76 -24.39
N PHE A 253 -3.00 5.43 -24.43
CA PHE A 253 -4.08 4.51 -24.77
C PHE A 253 -4.05 3.28 -23.87
N LEU A 254 -5.22 2.68 -23.70
CA LEU A 254 -5.46 1.47 -22.94
C LEU A 254 -6.13 0.42 -23.84
N ALA A 255 -5.75 -0.82 -23.67
CA ALA A 255 -6.47 -1.99 -24.12
C ALA A 255 -6.78 -2.90 -22.92
N ILE A 256 -7.88 -3.62 -22.98
CA ILE A 256 -8.22 -4.62 -21.97
C ILE A 256 -8.28 -6.01 -22.59
N GLN A 257 -7.85 -7.01 -21.82
CA GLN A 257 -8.08 -8.41 -22.10
C GLN A 257 -8.91 -8.97 -20.96
N ALA A 258 -9.94 -9.75 -21.28
CA ALA A 258 -10.67 -10.49 -20.25
C ALA A 258 -10.95 -11.92 -20.68
N ASP A 259 -10.88 -12.83 -19.72
CA ASP A 259 -11.10 -14.26 -19.93
C ASP A 259 -11.89 -14.85 -18.75
N GLU A 260 -12.77 -15.79 -19.04
CA GLU A 260 -13.55 -16.47 -18.01
C GLU A 260 -12.73 -17.61 -17.40
N THR A 261 -12.73 -17.69 -16.08
CA THR A 261 -12.10 -18.76 -15.31
C THR A 261 -13.03 -19.24 -14.22
N THR A 262 -12.89 -20.50 -13.84
CA THR A 262 -13.63 -21.08 -12.70
C THR A 262 -12.68 -21.23 -11.53
N ASP A 263 -13.07 -20.76 -10.35
CA ASP A 263 -12.29 -20.97 -9.14
C ASP A 263 -12.43 -22.40 -8.59
N ILE A 264 -11.61 -22.75 -7.59
CA ILE A 264 -11.63 -24.06 -6.92
C ILE A 264 -12.98 -24.39 -6.25
N SER A 265 -13.80 -23.37 -6.00
CA SER A 265 -15.14 -23.49 -5.43
C SER A 265 -16.22 -23.49 -6.51
N THR A 266 -15.87 -23.70 -7.78
CA THR A 266 -16.76 -23.77 -8.95
C THR A 266 -17.48 -22.48 -9.31
N HIS A 267 -17.06 -21.33 -8.77
CA HIS A 267 -17.64 -20.04 -9.11
C HIS A 267 -16.96 -19.46 -10.35
N CYS A 268 -17.76 -18.95 -11.28
CA CYS A 268 -17.26 -18.26 -12.47
C CYS A 268 -16.73 -16.87 -12.10
N GLN A 269 -15.53 -16.55 -12.59
CA GLN A 269 -14.86 -15.28 -12.39
C GLN A 269 -14.29 -14.80 -13.72
N LEU A 270 -14.23 -13.49 -13.91
CA LEU A 270 -13.62 -12.87 -15.08
C LEU A 270 -12.25 -12.32 -14.70
N VAL A 271 -11.21 -12.78 -15.38
CA VAL A 271 -9.85 -12.24 -15.24
C VAL A 271 -9.78 -10.95 -16.05
N MET A 272 -9.34 -9.85 -15.44
CA MET A 272 -9.07 -8.61 -16.17
C MET A 272 -7.56 -8.33 -16.22
N VAL A 273 -7.05 -8.13 -17.44
CA VAL A 273 -5.68 -7.70 -17.71
C VAL A 273 -5.71 -6.39 -18.48
N LEU A 274 -4.91 -5.43 -18.02
CA LEU A 274 -4.72 -4.13 -18.67
C LEU A 274 -3.46 -4.17 -19.53
N ARG A 275 -3.57 -3.67 -20.75
CA ARG A 275 -2.46 -3.57 -21.70
C ARG A 275 -2.27 -2.13 -22.16
N TYR A 276 -1.07 -1.61 -21.99
CA TYR A 276 -0.73 -0.22 -22.35
C TYR A 276 0.75 -0.09 -22.68
N ILE A 277 1.14 1.06 -23.22
CA ILE A 277 2.54 1.40 -23.49
C ILE A 277 3.02 2.35 -22.40
N ASP A 278 4.08 1.97 -21.69
CA ASP A 278 4.67 2.80 -20.63
C ASP A 278 5.45 4.01 -21.20
N GLN A 279 5.90 4.90 -20.32
CA GLN A 279 6.69 6.07 -20.70
C GLN A 279 8.04 5.73 -21.36
N ARG A 280 8.49 4.47 -21.24
CA ARG A 280 9.71 3.95 -21.88
C ARG A 280 9.40 3.25 -23.20
N ASN A 281 8.20 3.43 -23.75
CA ASN A 281 7.71 2.81 -24.99
C ASN A 281 7.72 1.27 -24.95
N ARG A 282 7.52 0.66 -23.78
CA ARG A 282 7.42 -0.79 -23.63
C ARG A 282 5.98 -1.21 -23.42
N ILE A 283 5.61 -2.32 -24.05
CA ILE A 283 4.31 -2.97 -23.85
C ILE A 283 4.28 -3.52 -22.43
N GLN A 284 3.30 -3.09 -21.63
CA GLN A 284 3.01 -3.63 -20.33
C GLN A 284 1.69 -4.39 -20.40
N GLU A 285 1.69 -5.60 -19.84
CA GLU A 285 0.49 -6.37 -19.53
C GLU A 285 0.46 -6.55 -18.01
N ARG A 286 -0.61 -6.07 -17.38
CA ARG A 286 -0.78 -6.07 -15.93
C ARG A 286 -2.09 -6.73 -15.57
N PHE A 287 -2.00 -7.84 -14.85
CA PHE A 287 -3.16 -8.38 -14.15
C PHE A 287 -3.72 -7.30 -13.20
N PHE A 288 -5.03 -7.13 -13.21
CA PHE A 288 -5.70 -6.10 -12.41
C PHE A 288 -6.58 -6.72 -11.32
N GLU A 289 -7.47 -7.63 -11.69
CA GLU A 289 -8.45 -8.22 -10.77
C GLU A 289 -9.08 -9.50 -11.33
N PHE A 290 -9.49 -10.38 -10.41
CA PHE A 290 -10.56 -11.36 -10.64
C PHE A 290 -11.91 -10.75 -10.28
N ILE A 291 -12.79 -10.61 -11.25
CA ILE A 291 -14.12 -10.02 -11.09
C ILE A 291 -15.09 -11.16 -10.88
N LYS A 292 -15.68 -11.24 -9.68
CA LYS A 292 -16.74 -12.23 -9.40
C LYS A 292 -17.99 -11.85 -10.17
N LEU A 293 -18.53 -12.79 -10.94
CA LEU A 293 -19.74 -12.61 -11.71
C LEU A 293 -20.90 -13.36 -11.06
N PRO A 294 -22.07 -12.73 -10.84
CA PRO A 294 -23.24 -13.41 -10.31
C PRO A 294 -23.82 -14.41 -11.33
N ASN A 295 -23.66 -14.14 -12.63
CA ASN A 295 -23.99 -15.02 -13.73
C ASN A 295 -23.17 -14.63 -14.99
N ALA A 296 -23.12 -15.53 -15.98
CA ALA A 296 -22.37 -15.34 -17.22
C ALA A 296 -23.22 -14.72 -18.36
N CYS A 297 -24.21 -13.86 -18.04
CA CYS A 297 -24.95 -13.15 -19.08
C CYS A 297 -24.20 -11.90 -19.54
N ALA A 298 -24.44 -11.47 -20.79
CA ALA A 298 -23.71 -10.35 -21.38
C ALA A 298 -23.89 -9.04 -20.59
N ASP A 299 -25.06 -8.82 -19.99
CA ASP A 299 -25.33 -7.65 -19.15
C ASP A 299 -24.50 -7.65 -17.86
N ALA A 300 -24.40 -8.78 -17.17
CA ALA A 300 -23.63 -8.90 -15.94
C ALA A 300 -22.15 -8.66 -16.21
N VAL A 301 -21.61 -9.30 -17.24
CA VAL A 301 -20.21 -9.13 -17.64
C VAL A 301 -19.91 -7.70 -18.06
N ALA A 302 -20.73 -7.11 -18.95
CA ALA A 302 -20.53 -5.74 -19.42
C ALA A 302 -20.66 -4.71 -18.29
N SER A 303 -21.60 -4.91 -17.36
CA SER A 303 -21.78 -4.02 -16.21
C SER A 303 -20.58 -4.06 -15.28
N ALA A 304 -20.09 -5.26 -14.95
CA ALA A 304 -18.93 -5.44 -14.08
C ALA A 304 -17.66 -4.86 -14.70
N LEU A 305 -17.43 -5.09 -16.00
CA LEU A 305 -16.35 -4.47 -16.76
C LEU A 305 -16.46 -2.94 -16.78
N SER A 306 -17.66 -2.41 -17.03
CA SER A 306 -17.90 -0.97 -17.09
C SER A 306 -17.65 -0.28 -15.75
N GLU A 307 -18.06 -0.91 -14.63
CA GLU A 307 -17.79 -0.41 -13.29
C GLU A 307 -16.29 -0.29 -13.01
N ARG A 308 -15.52 -1.32 -13.35
CA ARG A 308 -14.05 -1.32 -13.19
C ARG A 308 -13.37 -0.34 -14.13
N LEU A 309 -13.82 -0.25 -15.37
CA LEU A 309 -13.30 0.71 -16.34
C LEU A 309 -13.55 2.16 -15.90
N ARG A 310 -14.70 2.48 -15.29
CA ARG A 310 -14.96 3.83 -14.73
C ARG A 310 -14.01 4.20 -13.60
N PHE A 311 -13.57 3.22 -12.81
CA PHE A 311 -12.56 3.43 -11.78
C PHE A 311 -11.17 3.70 -12.38
N ILE A 312 -10.81 2.98 -13.45
CA ILE A 312 -9.50 3.10 -14.12
C ILE A 312 -9.43 4.37 -15.00
N LEU A 313 -10.51 4.66 -15.73
CA LEU A 313 -10.65 5.77 -16.66
C LEU A 313 -11.74 6.72 -16.14
N PRO A 314 -11.36 7.80 -15.44
CA PRO A 314 -12.29 8.82 -15.01
C PRO A 314 -13.01 9.49 -16.18
N GLN A 315 -14.13 10.14 -15.89
CA GLN A 315 -14.97 10.83 -16.86
C GLN A 315 -14.15 11.76 -17.79
N GLY A 316 -14.41 11.68 -19.09
CA GLY A 316 -13.68 12.41 -20.14
C GLY A 316 -12.48 11.68 -20.72
N GLN A 317 -12.13 10.47 -20.23
CA GLN A 317 -11.07 9.63 -20.76
C GLN A 317 -11.57 8.40 -21.55
N GLU A 318 -12.85 8.36 -21.92
CA GLU A 318 -13.48 7.22 -22.59
C GLU A 318 -12.79 6.89 -23.92
N ARG A 319 -12.27 7.92 -24.61
CA ARG A 319 -11.54 7.76 -25.88
C ARG A 319 -10.18 7.07 -25.74
N LYS A 320 -9.64 6.92 -24.52
CA LYS A 320 -8.36 6.23 -24.28
C LYS A 320 -8.45 4.72 -24.45
N LEU A 321 -9.62 4.12 -24.23
CA LEU A 321 -9.81 2.69 -24.43
C LEU A 321 -9.96 2.42 -25.93
N ILE A 322 -8.97 1.76 -26.52
CA ILE A 322 -8.90 1.53 -27.98
C ILE A 322 -9.14 0.06 -28.38
N ALA A 323 -9.05 -0.86 -27.42
CA ALA A 323 -9.28 -2.27 -27.70
C ALA A 323 -9.83 -3.02 -26.49
N GLN A 324 -10.67 -4.01 -26.80
CA GLN A 324 -11.24 -4.97 -25.87
C GLN A 324 -11.08 -6.38 -26.45
N ALA A 325 -10.37 -7.25 -25.75
CA ALA A 325 -10.00 -8.57 -26.25
C ALA A 325 -10.60 -9.66 -25.37
N TYR A 326 -11.50 -10.47 -25.94
CA TYR A 326 -12.19 -11.57 -25.27
C TYR A 326 -12.21 -12.82 -26.17
N ASP A 327 -12.72 -13.93 -25.63
CA ASP A 327 -13.04 -15.10 -26.42
C ASP A 327 -14.20 -14.85 -27.41
N GLY A 328 -14.48 -15.87 -28.23
CA GLY A 328 -15.48 -15.81 -29.28
C GLY A 328 -16.89 -16.20 -28.83
N ALA A 329 -17.13 -16.42 -27.53
CA ALA A 329 -18.41 -16.88 -27.04
C ALA A 329 -19.52 -15.91 -27.46
N ALA A 330 -20.72 -16.41 -27.75
CA ALA A 330 -21.83 -15.59 -28.22
C ALA A 330 -22.16 -14.43 -27.26
N VAL A 331 -22.01 -14.67 -25.95
CA VAL A 331 -22.14 -13.67 -24.88
C VAL A 331 -21.13 -12.53 -25.05
N MET A 332 -19.88 -12.85 -25.38
CA MET A 332 -18.81 -11.86 -25.53
C MET A 332 -18.87 -11.15 -26.90
N ARG A 333 -19.00 -11.93 -27.98
CA ARG A 333 -18.90 -11.48 -29.38
C ARG A 333 -20.21 -10.93 -29.97
N GLY A 334 -21.37 -11.13 -29.34
CA GLY A 334 -22.66 -10.70 -29.90
C GLY A 334 -22.66 -9.25 -30.42
N THR A 335 -23.04 -9.04 -31.68
CA THR A 335 -22.97 -7.72 -32.35
C THR A 335 -24.08 -6.75 -31.92
N THR A 336 -25.20 -7.27 -31.43
CA THR A 336 -26.37 -6.49 -31.00
C THR A 336 -26.54 -6.43 -29.49
N GLY A 337 -26.19 -7.50 -28.77
CA GLY A 337 -26.37 -7.61 -27.32
C GLY A 337 -25.21 -8.23 -26.56
N GLY A 338 -24.09 -8.51 -27.24
CA GLY A 338 -22.91 -9.06 -26.60
C GLY A 338 -22.12 -8.01 -25.83
N VAL A 339 -21.21 -8.48 -24.97
CA VAL A 339 -20.32 -7.63 -24.16
C VAL A 339 -19.56 -6.64 -25.05
N GLN A 340 -19.06 -7.08 -26.21
CA GLN A 340 -18.33 -6.19 -27.12
C GLN A 340 -19.11 -4.92 -27.48
N ARG A 341 -20.41 -5.08 -27.76
CA ARG A 341 -21.25 -3.99 -28.23
C ARG A 341 -21.57 -3.04 -27.09
N LYS A 342 -21.91 -3.61 -25.93
CA LYS A 342 -22.23 -2.84 -24.71
C LYS A 342 -21.05 -1.99 -24.24
N ILE A 343 -19.83 -2.53 -24.29
CA ILE A 343 -18.62 -1.76 -23.95
C ILE A 343 -18.35 -0.70 -25.02
N GLN A 344 -18.54 -1.02 -26.31
CA GLN A 344 -18.32 -0.06 -27.39
C GLN A 344 -19.34 1.10 -27.40
N ASP A 345 -20.57 0.86 -26.91
CA ASP A 345 -21.58 1.91 -26.75
C ASP A 345 -21.14 2.99 -25.72
N ILE A 346 -20.31 2.62 -24.74
CA ILE A 346 -19.73 3.54 -23.74
C ILE A 346 -18.37 4.08 -24.21
N TYR A 347 -17.53 3.19 -24.74
CA TYR A 347 -16.16 3.47 -25.17
C TYR A 347 -16.07 3.28 -26.69
N ALA A 348 -16.46 4.30 -27.46
CA ALA A 348 -16.60 4.21 -28.92
C ALA A 348 -15.36 3.72 -29.67
N ASN A 349 -14.16 3.99 -29.14
CA ASN A 349 -12.88 3.59 -29.72
C ASN A 349 -12.47 2.15 -29.36
N ALA A 350 -13.18 1.48 -28.44
CA ALA A 350 -12.81 0.16 -27.93
C ALA A 350 -13.15 -0.93 -28.97
N HIS A 351 -12.24 -1.17 -29.90
CA HIS A 351 -12.43 -2.19 -30.93
C HIS A 351 -12.31 -3.60 -30.35
N TYR A 352 -13.25 -4.46 -30.71
CA TYR A 352 -13.18 -5.86 -30.32
C TYR A 352 -12.10 -6.61 -31.08
N VAL A 353 -11.27 -7.34 -30.33
CA VAL A 353 -10.25 -8.24 -30.85
C VAL A 353 -10.60 -9.64 -30.37
N HIS A 354 -10.94 -10.52 -31.30
CA HIS A 354 -11.20 -11.92 -31.01
C HIS A 354 -9.87 -12.61 -30.63
N CYS A 355 -9.86 -13.35 -29.52
CA CYS A 355 -8.72 -14.17 -29.12
C CYS A 355 -8.27 -15.12 -30.25
N TYR A 356 -7.08 -14.86 -30.81
CA TYR A 356 -6.55 -15.65 -31.93
C TYR A 356 -6.29 -17.11 -31.56
N ALA A 357 -5.88 -17.38 -30.31
CA ALA A 357 -5.70 -18.75 -29.82
C ALA A 357 -7.04 -19.51 -29.78
N HIS A 358 -8.12 -18.83 -29.38
CA HIS A 358 -9.47 -19.39 -29.43
C HIS A 358 -9.95 -19.60 -30.86
N GLN A 359 -9.67 -18.66 -31.77
CA GLN A 359 -9.98 -18.82 -33.20
C GLN A 359 -9.28 -20.03 -33.81
N LEU A 360 -7.99 -20.22 -33.53
CA LEU A 360 -7.25 -21.40 -33.98
C LEU A 360 -7.89 -22.69 -33.44
N ASN A 361 -8.26 -22.70 -32.16
CA ASN A 361 -8.93 -23.84 -31.55
C ASN A 361 -10.27 -24.16 -32.25
N LEU A 362 -11.09 -23.16 -32.57
CA LEU A 362 -12.35 -23.35 -33.29
C LEU A 362 -12.12 -23.88 -34.72
N VAL A 363 -11.13 -23.35 -35.44
CA VAL A 363 -10.77 -23.82 -36.79
C VAL A 363 -10.35 -25.28 -36.75
N MET A 364 -9.52 -25.67 -35.79
CA MET A 364 -9.09 -27.07 -35.64
C MET A 364 -10.27 -27.98 -35.30
N GLN A 365 -11.12 -27.60 -34.34
CA GLN A 365 -12.31 -28.37 -33.98
C GLN A 365 -13.23 -28.59 -35.17
N GLN A 366 -13.51 -27.53 -35.92
CA GLN A 366 -14.32 -27.60 -37.14
C GLN A 366 -13.66 -28.51 -38.17
N ALA A 367 -12.38 -28.32 -38.48
CA ALA A 367 -11.67 -29.15 -39.46
C ALA A 367 -11.72 -30.64 -39.11
N THR A 368 -11.55 -30.99 -37.83
CA THR A 368 -11.56 -32.38 -37.36
C THR A 368 -12.95 -32.98 -37.25
N SER A 369 -14.00 -32.17 -37.06
CA SER A 369 -15.37 -32.66 -36.93
C SER A 369 -16.06 -32.89 -38.28
N HIS A 370 -15.58 -32.26 -39.36
CA HIS A 370 -16.13 -32.44 -40.70
C HIS A 370 -15.85 -33.84 -41.28
N ILE A 371 -14.80 -34.51 -40.82
CA ILE A 371 -14.42 -35.85 -41.30
C ILE A 371 -14.70 -36.85 -40.16
N PRO A 372 -15.74 -37.70 -40.27
CA PRO A 372 -16.13 -38.61 -39.21
C PRO A 372 -14.99 -39.50 -38.70
N GLN A 373 -14.13 -40.00 -39.59
CA GLN A 373 -12.98 -40.82 -39.23
C GLN A 373 -11.99 -40.09 -38.34
N ILE A 374 -11.76 -38.79 -38.59
CA ILE A 374 -10.87 -37.95 -37.79
C ILE A 374 -11.51 -37.63 -36.43
N SER A 375 -12.82 -37.36 -36.42
CA SER A 375 -13.58 -37.15 -35.19
C SER A 375 -13.52 -38.39 -34.27
N HIS A 376 -13.68 -39.59 -34.84
CA HIS A 376 -13.52 -40.85 -34.13
C HIS A 376 -12.09 -41.01 -33.60
N PHE A 377 -11.07 -40.77 -34.44
CA PHE A 377 -9.67 -40.80 -34.02
C PHE A 377 -9.38 -39.92 -32.80
N PHE A 378 -9.85 -38.66 -32.77
CA PHE A 378 -9.65 -37.79 -31.59
C PHE A 378 -10.44 -38.25 -30.37
N SER A 379 -11.62 -38.85 -30.56
CA SER A 379 -12.40 -39.46 -29.49
C SER A 379 -11.66 -40.66 -28.88
N ASP A 380 -11.05 -41.48 -29.73
CA ASP A 380 -10.23 -42.63 -29.36
C ASP A 380 -8.99 -42.19 -28.58
N ILE A 381 -8.27 -41.15 -29.06
CA ILE A 381 -7.13 -40.53 -28.36
C ILE A 381 -7.52 -40.06 -26.96
N ALA A 382 -8.67 -39.40 -26.81
CA ALA A 382 -9.17 -38.96 -25.50
C ALA A 382 -9.52 -40.15 -24.57
N GLY A 383 -9.93 -41.29 -25.17
CA GLY A 383 -10.24 -42.53 -24.48
C GLY A 383 -9.06 -43.07 -23.65
N PHE A 384 -7.83 -42.99 -24.17
CA PHE A 384 -6.64 -43.45 -23.45
C PHE A 384 -6.44 -42.70 -22.13
N ALA A 385 -6.51 -41.36 -22.15
CA ALA A 385 -6.38 -40.55 -20.93
C ALA A 385 -7.54 -40.81 -19.94
N SER A 386 -8.78 -40.92 -20.44
CA SER A 386 -9.92 -41.24 -19.57
C SER A 386 -9.80 -42.61 -18.92
N PHE A 387 -9.18 -43.59 -19.57
CA PHE A 387 -8.99 -44.93 -19.00
C PHE A 387 -8.12 -44.88 -17.75
N PHE A 388 -6.98 -44.19 -17.79
CA PHE A 388 -6.08 -44.12 -16.63
C PHE A 388 -6.63 -43.22 -15.52
N THR A 389 -7.18 -42.05 -15.86
CA THR A 389 -7.63 -41.04 -14.89
C THR A 389 -8.68 -41.57 -13.88
N LYS A 390 -9.48 -42.57 -14.29
CA LYS A 390 -10.53 -43.18 -13.47
C LYS A 390 -10.02 -44.25 -12.48
N SER A 391 -8.71 -44.51 -12.37
CA SER A 391 -8.17 -45.49 -11.42
C SER A 391 -6.70 -45.26 -11.09
N SER A 392 -6.41 -45.09 -9.80
CA SER A 392 -5.04 -45.09 -9.26
C SER A 392 -4.26 -46.36 -9.59
N LYS A 393 -4.92 -47.53 -9.58
CA LYS A 393 -4.30 -48.82 -9.91
C LYS A 393 -3.86 -48.91 -11.37
N ARG A 394 -4.69 -48.46 -12.32
CA ARG A 394 -4.32 -48.38 -13.75
C ARG A 394 -3.19 -47.38 -13.97
N THR A 395 -3.25 -46.26 -13.25
CA THR A 395 -2.29 -45.16 -13.31
C THR A 395 -0.90 -45.55 -12.76
N ALA A 396 -0.84 -46.46 -11.79
CA ALA A 396 0.40 -47.05 -11.30
C ALA A 396 1.10 -47.91 -12.37
N VAL A 397 0.34 -48.73 -13.10
CA VAL A 397 0.91 -49.53 -14.21
C VAL A 397 1.42 -48.62 -15.33
N LEU A 398 0.73 -47.51 -15.62
CA LEU A 398 1.20 -46.52 -16.58
C LEU A 398 2.52 -45.86 -16.14
N ASP A 399 2.69 -45.53 -14.85
CA ASP A 399 3.96 -45.02 -14.31
C ASP A 399 5.08 -46.01 -14.49
N GLU A 400 4.82 -47.27 -14.15
CA GLU A 400 5.84 -48.32 -14.14
C GLU A 400 6.30 -48.67 -15.57
N VAL A 401 5.36 -48.79 -16.50
CA VAL A 401 5.64 -49.32 -17.85
C VAL A 401 5.98 -48.23 -18.86
N VAL A 402 5.32 -47.07 -18.79
CA VAL A 402 5.46 -45.99 -19.80
C VAL A 402 6.26 -44.81 -19.25
N ALA A 403 6.27 -44.61 -17.92
CA ALA A 403 6.90 -43.48 -17.23
C ALA A 403 6.47 -42.08 -17.73
N HIS A 404 5.46 -42.01 -18.60
CA HIS A 404 4.91 -40.79 -19.16
C HIS A 404 3.39 -40.77 -18.99
N ARG A 405 2.89 -39.63 -18.51
CA ARG A 405 1.46 -39.41 -18.30
C ARG A 405 0.79 -38.89 -19.56
N LEU A 406 -0.35 -39.47 -19.90
CA LEU A 406 -1.19 -38.98 -20.99
C LEU A 406 -1.95 -37.73 -20.54
N PRO A 407 -1.81 -36.59 -21.25
CA PRO A 407 -2.58 -35.40 -20.94
C PRO A 407 -4.05 -35.63 -21.27
N SER A 408 -4.95 -35.22 -20.39
CA SER A 408 -6.38 -35.22 -20.70
C SER A 408 -6.66 -34.22 -21.82
N ALA A 409 -7.48 -34.63 -22.78
CA ALA A 409 -8.00 -33.72 -23.80
C ALA A 409 -8.74 -32.53 -23.14
N SER A 410 -8.60 -31.35 -23.72
CA SER A 410 -9.27 -30.13 -23.29
C SER A 410 -10.10 -29.58 -24.44
N ALA A 411 -11.41 -29.39 -24.20
CA ALA A 411 -12.32 -28.78 -25.18
C ALA A 411 -11.96 -27.31 -25.48
N THR A 412 -11.25 -26.63 -24.59
CA THR A 412 -10.92 -25.20 -24.72
C THR A 412 -9.50 -24.96 -25.23
N ARG A 413 -8.63 -25.98 -25.29
CA ARG A 413 -7.21 -25.82 -25.65
C ARG A 413 -6.70 -26.99 -26.51
N TRP A 414 -6.61 -26.76 -27.82
CA TRP A 414 -6.14 -27.75 -28.79
C TRP A 414 -4.75 -28.35 -28.50
N ASN A 415 -3.85 -27.60 -27.86
CA ASN A 415 -2.50 -28.10 -27.51
C ASN A 415 -2.54 -29.38 -26.65
N PHE A 416 -3.62 -29.65 -25.91
CA PHE A 416 -3.77 -30.91 -25.17
C PHE A 416 -3.95 -32.10 -26.11
N ASN A 417 -4.68 -31.92 -27.22
CA ASN A 417 -4.80 -32.94 -28.25
C ASN A 417 -3.47 -33.18 -28.97
N SER A 418 -2.70 -32.11 -29.22
CA SER A 418 -1.34 -32.23 -29.78
C SER A 418 -0.44 -33.10 -28.89
N ARG A 419 -0.36 -32.78 -27.60
CA ARG A 419 0.45 -33.55 -26.65
C ARG A 419 -0.02 -35.00 -26.55
N ALA A 420 -1.32 -35.25 -26.51
CA ALA A 420 -1.87 -36.60 -26.47
C ALA A 420 -1.47 -37.41 -27.72
N VAL A 421 -1.61 -36.83 -28.92
CA VAL A 421 -1.19 -37.46 -30.18
C VAL A 421 0.31 -37.79 -30.16
N ASN A 422 1.16 -36.84 -29.76
CA ASN A 422 2.60 -37.05 -29.72
C ASN A 422 3.01 -38.11 -28.70
N THR A 423 2.45 -38.07 -27.48
CA THR A 423 2.73 -39.08 -26.46
C THR A 423 2.27 -40.48 -26.90
N VAL A 424 1.09 -40.60 -27.52
CA VAL A 424 0.62 -41.91 -28.01
C VAL A 424 1.47 -42.43 -29.17
N TYR A 425 1.96 -41.54 -30.05
CA TYR A 425 2.85 -41.93 -31.15
C TYR A 425 4.25 -42.35 -30.65
N GLU A 426 4.87 -41.53 -29.80
CA GLU A 426 6.23 -41.75 -29.29
C GLU A 426 6.32 -42.97 -28.35
N HIS A 427 5.29 -43.19 -27.53
CA HIS A 427 5.24 -44.29 -26.56
C HIS A 427 4.27 -45.40 -26.95
N LYS A 428 4.01 -45.56 -28.25
CA LYS A 428 3.04 -46.54 -28.75
C LYS A 428 3.32 -47.94 -28.23
N ASP A 429 4.55 -48.42 -28.39
CA ASP A 429 4.94 -49.78 -27.99
C ASP A 429 4.87 -49.98 -26.47
N ASP A 430 5.23 -48.95 -25.70
CA ASP A 430 5.12 -48.94 -24.24
C ASP A 430 3.65 -49.00 -23.80
N LEU A 431 2.76 -48.26 -24.47
CA LEU A 431 1.33 -48.28 -24.22
C LEU A 431 0.73 -49.65 -24.55
N VAL A 432 1.12 -50.27 -25.67
CA VAL A 432 0.71 -51.64 -26.00
C VAL A 432 1.11 -52.60 -24.88
N ARG A 433 2.37 -52.55 -24.43
CA ARG A 433 2.86 -53.38 -23.31
C ARG A 433 2.07 -53.09 -22.03
N CYS A 434 1.83 -51.83 -21.70
CA CYS A 434 1.05 -51.41 -20.54
C CYS A 434 -0.36 -52.02 -20.56
N PHE A 435 -1.08 -51.91 -21.67
CA PHE A 435 -2.42 -52.48 -21.79
C PHE A 435 -2.41 -54.02 -21.77
N GLN A 436 -1.39 -54.67 -22.35
CA GLN A 436 -1.21 -56.12 -22.24
C GLN A 436 -0.97 -56.55 -20.78
N THR A 437 -0.16 -55.82 -20.02
CA THR A 437 0.06 -56.06 -18.58
C THR A 437 -1.25 -55.95 -17.79
N ILE A 438 -2.06 -54.92 -18.04
CA ILE A 438 -3.37 -54.75 -17.39
C ILE A 438 -4.32 -55.90 -17.77
N ARG A 439 -4.34 -56.30 -19.04
CA ARG A 439 -5.19 -57.37 -19.55
C ARG A 439 -4.85 -58.73 -18.93
N ASN A 440 -3.56 -59.03 -18.77
CA ASN A 440 -3.08 -60.33 -18.30
C ASN A 440 -2.97 -60.42 -16.77
N SER A 441 -3.01 -59.29 -16.06
CA SER A 441 -2.91 -59.26 -14.59
C SER A 441 -4.17 -59.81 -13.93
N GLU A 442 -4.03 -60.69 -12.94
CA GLU A 442 -5.17 -61.20 -12.14
C GLU A 442 -5.85 -60.10 -11.30
N GLY A 443 -5.18 -58.97 -11.07
CA GLY A 443 -5.64 -57.91 -10.18
C GLY A 443 -6.69 -56.96 -10.75
N PHE A 444 -7.10 -57.07 -12.02
CA PHE A 444 -8.10 -56.20 -12.64
C PHE A 444 -9.40 -56.93 -12.95
N ASP A 445 -10.52 -56.22 -12.86
CA ASP A 445 -11.85 -56.70 -13.18
C ASP A 445 -12.03 -56.98 -14.68
N ALA A 446 -12.98 -57.86 -15.02
CA ALA A 446 -13.21 -58.28 -16.40
C ALA A 446 -13.51 -57.12 -17.38
N PRO A 447 -14.32 -56.10 -17.02
CA PRO A 447 -14.48 -54.89 -17.84
C PRO A 447 -13.15 -54.18 -18.14
N THR A 448 -12.33 -53.89 -17.11
CA THR A 448 -11.02 -53.23 -17.31
C THR A 448 -10.11 -54.03 -18.24
N LYS A 449 -10.07 -55.36 -18.09
CA LYS A 449 -9.28 -56.23 -18.98
C LYS A 449 -9.77 -56.22 -20.42
N ARG A 450 -11.10 -56.20 -20.62
CA ARG A 450 -11.72 -56.10 -21.94
C ARG A 450 -11.38 -54.79 -22.62
N ASP A 451 -11.50 -53.68 -21.88
CA ASP A 451 -11.18 -52.33 -22.38
C ASP A 451 -9.70 -52.22 -22.75
N ALA A 452 -8.79 -52.73 -21.90
CA ALA A 452 -7.37 -52.79 -22.20
C ALA A 452 -7.09 -53.58 -23.49
N GLY A 453 -7.76 -54.73 -23.69
CA GLY A 453 -7.70 -55.47 -24.94
C GLY A 453 -8.32 -54.75 -26.15
N GLY A 454 -9.25 -53.83 -25.93
CA GLY A 454 -9.75 -52.90 -26.95
C GLY A 454 -8.69 -51.88 -27.37
N PHE A 455 -8.02 -51.25 -26.40
CA PHE A 455 -6.95 -50.28 -26.68
C PHE A 455 -5.73 -50.90 -27.38
N VAL A 456 -5.35 -52.14 -27.06
CA VAL A 456 -4.29 -52.85 -27.81
C VAL A 456 -4.66 -52.98 -29.28
N ARG A 457 -5.88 -53.46 -29.58
CA ARG A 457 -6.36 -53.61 -30.96
C ARG A 457 -6.42 -52.27 -31.70
N MET A 458 -6.80 -51.20 -31.01
CA MET A 458 -6.82 -49.85 -31.55
C MET A 458 -5.42 -49.33 -31.89
N LEU A 459 -4.43 -49.57 -31.03
CA LEU A 459 -3.03 -49.21 -31.30
C LEU A 459 -2.42 -50.04 -32.44
N GLU A 460 -2.97 -51.22 -32.73
CA GLU A 460 -2.55 -52.08 -33.84
C GLU A 460 -3.35 -51.85 -35.13
N ASP A 461 -4.46 -51.11 -35.07
CA ASP A 461 -5.32 -50.82 -36.22
C ASP A 461 -4.61 -49.92 -37.23
N GLU A 462 -4.65 -50.30 -38.51
CA GLU A 462 -3.94 -49.60 -39.58
C GLU A 462 -4.48 -48.18 -39.81
N ALA A 463 -5.80 -47.99 -39.74
CA ALA A 463 -6.42 -46.69 -39.95
C ALA A 463 -6.08 -45.74 -38.79
N PHE A 464 -6.16 -46.23 -37.54
CA PHE A 464 -5.72 -45.47 -36.37
C PHE A 464 -4.24 -45.09 -36.46
N CYS A 465 -3.36 -46.04 -36.81
CA CYS A 465 -1.93 -45.78 -36.98
C CYS A 465 -1.63 -44.76 -38.07
N PHE A 466 -2.37 -44.81 -39.19
CA PHE A 466 -2.26 -43.82 -40.25
C PHE A 466 -2.60 -42.41 -39.75
N PHE A 467 -3.76 -42.24 -39.09
CA PHE A 467 -4.15 -40.94 -38.54
C PHE A 467 -3.19 -40.47 -37.43
N LEU A 468 -2.70 -41.38 -36.59
CA LEU A 468 -1.72 -41.08 -35.55
C LEU A 468 -0.42 -40.51 -36.15
N ALA A 469 0.12 -41.17 -37.19
CA ALA A 469 1.32 -40.70 -37.88
C ALA A 469 1.09 -39.38 -38.63
N LEU A 470 -0.08 -39.22 -39.26
CA LEU A 470 -0.45 -37.98 -39.95
C LEU A 470 -0.53 -36.80 -38.97
N PHE A 471 -1.26 -36.95 -37.86
CA PHE A 471 -1.41 -35.90 -36.89
C PHE A 471 -0.14 -35.64 -36.10
N HIS A 472 0.71 -36.64 -35.86
CA HIS A 472 2.04 -36.42 -35.29
C HIS A 472 2.91 -35.47 -36.16
N LYS A 473 2.74 -35.48 -37.50
CA LYS A 473 3.40 -34.51 -38.39
C LYS A 473 2.74 -33.12 -38.37
N ILE A 474 1.41 -33.06 -38.25
CA ILE A 474 0.65 -31.79 -38.29
C ILE A 474 0.78 -31.02 -36.97
N MET A 475 0.67 -31.71 -35.84
CA MET A 475 0.52 -31.12 -34.50
C MET A 475 1.66 -30.17 -34.08
N PRO A 476 2.95 -30.47 -34.33
CA PRO A 476 4.03 -29.53 -34.05
C PRO A 476 3.86 -28.16 -34.73
N HIS A 477 3.29 -28.14 -35.94
CA HIS A 477 3.04 -26.89 -36.66
C HIS A 477 1.86 -26.11 -36.07
N VAL A 478 0.83 -26.81 -35.59
CA VAL A 478 -0.29 -26.19 -34.87
C VAL A 478 0.19 -25.59 -33.56
N ASP A 479 1.00 -26.31 -32.79
CA ASP A 479 1.58 -25.82 -31.54
C ASP A 479 2.50 -24.62 -31.76
N MET A 480 3.32 -24.65 -32.81
CA MET A 480 4.13 -23.49 -33.21
C MET A 480 3.25 -22.28 -33.48
N LEU A 481 2.19 -22.40 -34.28
CA LEU A 481 1.28 -21.30 -34.57
C LEU A 481 0.61 -20.79 -33.29
N TYR A 482 0.06 -21.69 -32.47
CA TYR A 482 -0.58 -21.36 -31.19
C TYR A 482 0.35 -20.57 -30.27
N ASN A 483 1.59 -21.05 -30.09
CA ASN A 483 2.59 -20.39 -29.24
C ASN A 483 2.96 -18.99 -29.77
N HIS A 484 2.96 -18.79 -31.09
CA HIS A 484 3.18 -17.47 -31.66
C HIS A 484 2.00 -16.53 -31.41
N LEU A 485 0.76 -17.01 -31.54
CA LEU A 485 -0.45 -16.21 -31.31
C LEU A 485 -0.61 -15.76 -29.85
N GLN A 486 0.09 -16.39 -28.90
CA GLN A 486 0.09 -16.02 -27.49
C GLN A 486 1.23 -15.08 -27.06
N LYS A 487 2.16 -14.75 -27.97
CA LYS A 487 3.25 -13.84 -27.63
C LYS A 487 2.69 -12.45 -27.32
N ARG A 488 3.35 -11.74 -26.38
CA ARG A 488 2.96 -10.37 -26.03
C ARG A 488 3.17 -9.39 -27.18
N ASN A 489 4.24 -9.55 -27.93
CA ASN A 489 4.66 -8.61 -28.97
C ASN A 489 4.28 -9.12 -30.38
N ILE A 490 2.98 -9.32 -30.61
CA ILE A 490 2.46 -9.68 -31.94
C ILE A 490 1.81 -8.46 -32.59
N ASP A 491 1.99 -8.37 -33.91
CA ASP A 491 1.32 -7.41 -34.79
C ASP A 491 0.67 -8.15 -35.97
N SER A 492 -0.18 -7.45 -36.72
CA SER A 492 -0.93 -8.03 -37.84
C SER A 492 -0.06 -8.56 -38.98
N VAL A 493 1.10 -7.94 -39.23
CA VAL A 493 2.05 -8.35 -40.28
C VAL A 493 2.73 -9.65 -39.88
N THR A 494 3.19 -9.72 -38.63
CA THR A 494 3.78 -10.93 -38.04
C THR A 494 2.79 -12.08 -38.06
N ILE A 495 1.53 -11.86 -37.66
CA ILE A 495 0.47 -12.88 -37.71
C ILE A 495 0.26 -13.37 -39.16
N ALA A 496 0.11 -12.46 -40.13
CA ALA A 496 -0.10 -12.83 -41.52
C ALA A 496 1.06 -13.70 -42.07
N GLY A 497 2.30 -13.35 -41.78
CA GLY A 497 3.48 -14.13 -42.20
C GLY A 497 3.53 -15.53 -41.58
N ILE A 498 3.21 -15.64 -40.29
CA ILE A 498 3.20 -16.93 -39.58
C ILE A 498 2.05 -17.80 -40.08
N THR A 499 0.86 -17.23 -40.31
CA THR A 499 -0.27 -17.95 -40.92
C THR A 499 0.08 -18.46 -42.31
N GLN A 500 0.72 -17.63 -43.15
CA GLN A 500 1.16 -18.07 -44.48
C GLN A 500 2.20 -19.20 -44.41
N THR A 501 3.13 -19.12 -43.46
CA THR A 501 4.12 -20.17 -43.20
C THR A 501 3.44 -21.47 -42.75
N PHE A 502 2.44 -21.38 -41.87
CA PHE A 502 1.65 -22.53 -41.43
C PHE A 502 0.92 -23.18 -42.62
N ILE A 503 0.24 -22.38 -43.46
CA ILE A 503 -0.45 -22.88 -44.67
C ILE A 503 0.52 -23.59 -45.60
N SER A 504 1.68 -22.99 -45.86
CA SER A 504 2.71 -23.57 -46.75
C SER A 504 3.24 -24.89 -46.21
N ARG A 505 3.43 -25.01 -44.89
CA ARG A 505 3.84 -26.27 -44.24
C ARG A 505 2.75 -27.33 -44.31
N MET A 506 1.48 -26.96 -44.11
CA MET A 506 0.36 -27.90 -44.28
C MET A 506 0.27 -28.43 -45.71
N GLN A 507 0.53 -27.57 -46.72
CA GLN A 507 0.58 -27.97 -48.12
C GLN A 507 1.73 -28.92 -48.44
N ALA A 508 2.87 -28.82 -47.74
CA ALA A 508 4.00 -29.72 -47.93
C ALA A 508 3.81 -31.10 -47.27
N ILE A 509 2.89 -31.21 -46.30
CA ILE A 509 2.51 -32.49 -45.66
C ILE A 509 1.52 -33.26 -46.54
N ARG A 510 0.69 -32.54 -47.30
CA ARG A 510 -0.21 -33.09 -48.32
C ARG A 510 0.61 -33.70 -49.46
#